data_AF-A0A0D7EEK0-F1
#
_entry.id   AF-A0A0D7EEK0-F1
#
_cell.length_a   1.000
_cell.length_b   1.000
_cell.length_c   1.000
_cell.angle_alpha   90.00
_cell.angle_beta   90.00
_cell.angle_gamma   90.00
#
_symmetry.space_group_name_H-M   'P 1'
#
loop_
_entity.id
_entity.type
_entity.pdbx_description
1 polymer ?
#
loop_
_entity_poly.entity_id
_entity_poly.type
_entity_poly.pdbx_seq_one_letter_code
_entity_poly.pdbx_strand_id
1 'polypeptide(L)'
;MIHCLFSPTTAFEGEIISRAMGRSFTRGQVQAWFRDWPDLAPRSIVVAVSPSDDKADYFGALLDRGAKLILLGSLGPELAKLAGISLSAADAEMIAAAACAPALPNAGSESLGAIRYMDKGLGAASPLRQRRLCRFDFAEEWNNLGYGRIGVGVDPWSIAMTAQPLSAITVAELDCGKPLATGAVATLRDLPSSAILWHARPVGPVDGADWQIIEAFVSHYRHADLPCRPHLRDVPHGVGAAVTMRLDCDEDIASARPLFDLYRQQGLPLSLAIKTDQPERPEHLALLEDLRRAGGSILSHSVSHAPRWGGTPEAAEAEATGSKDWLESQLPGLTVRYAVSPFHQNPSYVPDALARAGYDGFIGGIIANDPEYLMARGGEVPHGPVGFISHSQACMLHGDCMLDGGDRLRIYKEAFRIAKAGSQFFGFLDHPFSERYAYGWRSEADRLAAHAEFLSSIADECARSGETLLFVNEETCLDFMRDKADAQITFDETSRTFAVSRRQAANLPLSLGYRGSNQAA
;
A
#
# COMPACT_ATOMS: atom_id res chain seq x y z
N MET A 1 -14.97 -11.68 -15.53
CA MET A 1 -15.15 -10.63 -14.51
C MET A 1 -14.80 -11.14 -13.11
N ILE A 2 -14.56 -10.19 -12.20
CA ILE A 2 -14.43 -10.28 -10.75
C ILE A 2 -15.54 -9.41 -10.16
N HIS A 3 -16.34 -9.96 -9.26
CA HIS A 3 -17.50 -9.26 -8.69
C HIS A 3 -17.28 -8.99 -7.21
N CYS A 4 -17.24 -7.72 -6.82
CA CYS A 4 -17.19 -7.28 -5.43
C CYS A 4 -18.62 -7.07 -4.95
N LEU A 5 -19.05 -7.87 -3.98
CA LEU A 5 -20.40 -7.90 -3.42
C LEU A 5 -20.36 -7.37 -1.99
N PHE A 6 -21.15 -6.34 -1.72
CA PHE A 6 -21.26 -5.75 -0.40
C PHE A 6 -22.67 -5.19 -0.21
N SER A 7 -23.03 -4.86 1.02
CA SER A 7 -24.34 -4.34 1.39
C SER A 7 -24.25 -2.86 1.80
N PRO A 8 -25.39 -2.17 2.04
CA PRO A 8 -25.38 -0.83 2.61
C PRO A 8 -24.68 -0.70 3.95
N THR A 9 -24.64 -1.75 4.76
CA THR A 9 -23.96 -1.71 6.07
C THR A 9 -22.45 -1.88 5.96
N THR A 10 -21.95 -2.32 4.81
CA THR A 10 -20.52 -2.53 4.54
C THR A 10 -20.04 -1.68 3.35
N ALA A 11 -20.67 -0.52 3.15
CA ALA A 11 -20.42 0.36 2.00
C ALA A 11 -18.98 0.88 2.00
N PHE A 12 -18.49 1.23 3.19
CA PHE A 12 -17.18 1.82 3.39
C PHE A 12 -16.07 0.82 3.00
N GLU A 13 -16.17 -0.40 3.52
CA GLU A 13 -15.25 -1.50 3.23
C GLU A 13 -15.38 -1.96 1.78
N GLY A 14 -16.61 -2.02 1.26
CA GLY A 14 -16.90 -2.35 -0.13
C GLY A 14 -16.17 -1.45 -1.12
N GLU A 15 -16.14 -0.13 -0.88
CA GLU A 15 -15.40 0.82 -1.70
C GLU A 15 -13.89 0.61 -1.61
N ILE A 16 -13.34 0.44 -0.39
CA ILE A 16 -11.90 0.17 -0.19
C ILE A 16 -11.48 -1.10 -0.95
N ILE A 17 -12.23 -2.19 -0.80
CA ILE A 17 -11.98 -3.45 -1.51
C ILE A 17 -12.10 -3.27 -3.02
N SER A 18 -13.12 -2.56 -3.49
CA SER A 18 -13.32 -2.32 -4.92
C SER A 18 -12.14 -1.55 -5.53
N ARG A 19 -11.62 -0.53 -4.82
CA ARG A 19 -10.41 0.18 -5.25
C ARG A 19 -9.17 -0.70 -5.18
N ALA A 20 -8.94 -1.46 -4.12
CA ALA A 20 -7.80 -2.38 -4.02
C ALA A 20 -7.78 -3.40 -5.17
N MET A 21 -8.94 -3.99 -5.46
CA MET A 21 -9.13 -4.89 -6.60
C MET A 21 -8.91 -4.15 -7.92
N GLY A 22 -9.41 -2.92 -8.08
CA GLY A 22 -9.17 -2.09 -9.25
C GLY A 22 -7.70 -1.74 -9.48
N ARG A 23 -6.94 -1.44 -8.42
CA ARG A 23 -5.50 -1.14 -8.47
C ARG A 23 -4.65 -2.31 -8.97
N SER A 24 -5.16 -3.54 -8.83
CA SER A 24 -4.47 -4.78 -9.25
C SER A 24 -5.05 -5.33 -10.56
N PHE A 25 -6.36 -5.53 -10.65
CA PHE A 25 -7.04 -6.21 -11.75
C PHE A 25 -7.65 -5.27 -12.79
N THR A 26 -7.57 -3.96 -12.58
CA THR A 26 -8.17 -2.89 -13.40
C THR A 26 -9.70 -2.89 -13.41
N ARG A 27 -10.28 -1.71 -13.69
CA ARG A 27 -11.74 -1.55 -13.89
C ARG A 27 -12.32 -2.39 -15.04
N GLY A 28 -11.48 -2.86 -15.98
CA GLY A 28 -11.92 -3.75 -17.06
C GLY A 28 -12.30 -5.16 -16.60
N GLN A 29 -11.86 -5.57 -15.40
CA GLN A 29 -12.15 -6.89 -14.84
C GLN A 29 -13.00 -6.84 -13.57
N VAL A 30 -13.05 -5.71 -12.88
CA VAL A 30 -13.69 -5.56 -11.56
C VAL A 30 -15.03 -4.87 -11.67
N GLN A 31 -16.06 -5.43 -11.04
CA GLN A 31 -17.38 -4.85 -10.96
C GLN A 31 -17.91 -4.90 -9.53
N ALA A 32 -18.39 -3.77 -9.01
CA ALA A 32 -18.93 -3.66 -7.66
C ALA A 32 -20.46 -3.70 -7.65
N TRP A 33 -21.04 -4.33 -6.62
CA TRP A 33 -22.49 -4.48 -6.44
C TRP A 33 -22.88 -4.21 -4.98
N PHE A 34 -23.83 -3.29 -4.79
CA PHE A 34 -24.13 -2.70 -3.47
C PHE A 34 -25.42 -3.21 -2.79
N ARG A 35 -26.43 -3.63 -3.57
CA ARG A 35 -27.74 -4.06 -3.04
C ARG A 35 -28.26 -5.28 -3.76
N ASP A 36 -28.38 -5.17 -5.08
CA ASP A 36 -28.96 -6.20 -5.91
C ASP A 36 -27.84 -7.07 -6.49
N TRP A 37 -27.52 -8.14 -5.77
CA TRP A 37 -26.52 -9.10 -6.25
C TRP A 37 -27.09 -9.83 -7.46
N PRO A 38 -26.44 -9.75 -8.62
CA PRO A 38 -26.93 -10.36 -9.84
C PRO A 38 -26.81 -11.89 -9.77
N ASP A 39 -27.55 -12.58 -10.64
CA ASP A 39 -27.17 -13.95 -11.00
C ASP A 39 -25.90 -13.89 -11.85
N LEU A 40 -24.82 -14.45 -11.33
CA LEU A 40 -23.51 -14.37 -11.96
C LEU A 40 -23.29 -15.55 -12.91
N ALA A 41 -22.52 -15.29 -13.97
CA ALA A 41 -22.12 -16.32 -14.90
C ALA A 41 -21.32 -17.44 -14.20
N PRO A 42 -21.36 -18.68 -14.71
CA PRO A 42 -20.49 -19.75 -14.23
C PRO A 42 -19.02 -19.37 -14.27
N ARG A 43 -18.22 -19.98 -13.39
CA ARG A 43 -16.77 -19.71 -13.29
C ARG A 43 -16.46 -18.22 -13.05
N SER A 44 -17.26 -17.58 -12.20
CA SER A 44 -17.00 -16.22 -11.72
C SER A 44 -15.98 -16.20 -10.59
N ILE A 45 -15.33 -15.05 -10.41
CA ILE A 45 -14.55 -14.76 -9.20
C ILE A 45 -15.35 -13.75 -8.40
N VAL A 46 -15.61 -14.05 -7.13
CA VAL A 46 -16.49 -13.26 -6.27
C VAL A 46 -15.73 -12.88 -5.01
N VAL A 47 -15.80 -11.61 -4.63
CA VAL A 47 -15.31 -11.08 -3.36
C VAL A 47 -16.52 -10.58 -2.59
N ALA A 48 -16.80 -11.13 -1.42
CA ALA A 48 -17.93 -10.74 -0.59
C ALA A 48 -17.44 -10.16 0.74
N VAL A 49 -17.92 -8.96 1.07
CA VAL A 49 -17.51 -8.22 2.27
C VAL A 49 -18.55 -8.39 3.38
N SER A 50 -18.11 -8.98 4.50
CA SER A 50 -18.91 -9.33 5.67
C SER A 50 -20.33 -9.81 5.33
N PRO A 51 -20.50 -10.83 4.46
CA PRO A 51 -21.81 -11.26 4.02
C PRO A 51 -22.61 -11.89 5.17
N SER A 52 -23.92 -11.70 5.12
CA SER A 52 -24.87 -12.32 6.06
C SER A 52 -25.26 -13.74 5.64
N ASP A 53 -25.65 -14.57 6.61
CA ASP A 53 -25.94 -16.00 6.39
C ASP A 53 -27.13 -16.27 5.46
N ASP A 54 -28.04 -15.31 5.27
CA ASP A 54 -29.12 -15.43 4.27
C ASP A 54 -28.59 -15.54 2.83
N LYS A 55 -27.28 -15.30 2.63
CA LYS A 55 -26.60 -15.45 1.34
C LYS A 55 -25.90 -16.79 1.16
N ALA A 56 -25.98 -17.71 2.12
CA ALA A 56 -25.33 -19.02 2.03
C ALA A 56 -25.79 -19.79 0.78
N ASP A 57 -27.09 -19.86 0.51
CA ASP A 57 -27.64 -20.55 -0.68
C ASP A 57 -27.16 -19.92 -1.99
N TYR A 58 -27.07 -18.59 -2.04
CA TYR A 58 -26.55 -17.86 -3.19
C TYR A 58 -25.09 -18.26 -3.48
N PHE A 59 -24.24 -18.28 -2.45
CA PHE A 59 -22.84 -18.70 -2.62
C PHE A 59 -22.71 -20.19 -2.92
N GLY A 60 -23.53 -21.05 -2.30
CA GLY A 60 -23.60 -22.47 -2.64
C GLY A 60 -23.84 -22.70 -4.13
N ALA A 61 -24.85 -22.02 -4.69
CA ALA A 61 -25.18 -22.09 -6.11
C ALA A 61 -24.04 -21.57 -7.03
N LEU A 62 -23.23 -20.62 -6.57
CA LEU A 62 -22.05 -20.15 -7.32
C LEU A 62 -20.89 -21.16 -7.27
N LEU A 63 -20.67 -21.79 -6.11
CA LEU A 63 -19.65 -22.81 -5.93
C LEU A 63 -19.92 -24.05 -6.78
N ASP A 64 -21.18 -24.46 -6.92
CA ASP A 64 -21.61 -25.55 -7.82
C ASP A 64 -21.32 -25.22 -9.30
N ARG A 65 -21.31 -23.93 -9.65
CA ARG A 65 -21.00 -23.41 -10.99
C ARG A 65 -19.52 -23.09 -11.18
N GLY A 66 -18.66 -23.56 -10.27
CA GLY A 66 -17.21 -23.51 -10.38
C GLY A 66 -16.56 -22.15 -10.12
N ALA A 67 -17.15 -21.37 -9.20
CA ALA A 67 -16.61 -20.07 -8.82
C ALA A 67 -15.35 -20.16 -7.93
N LYS A 68 -14.57 -19.06 -7.92
CA LYS A 68 -13.68 -18.75 -6.81
C LYS A 68 -14.36 -17.72 -5.91
N LEU A 69 -14.43 -17.99 -4.62
CA LEU A 69 -15.06 -17.11 -3.63
C LEU A 69 -14.02 -16.60 -2.64
N ILE A 70 -13.99 -15.29 -2.42
CA ILE A 70 -13.24 -14.63 -1.36
C ILE A 70 -14.25 -14.06 -0.37
N LEU A 71 -14.19 -14.53 0.87
CA LEU A 71 -15.02 -14.07 1.97
C LEU A 71 -14.17 -13.19 2.88
N LEU A 72 -14.59 -11.96 3.13
CA LEU A 72 -13.88 -11.02 3.99
C LEU A 72 -14.70 -10.71 5.23
N GLY A 73 -14.05 -10.61 6.39
CA GLY A 73 -14.65 -10.21 7.65
C GLY A 73 -15.40 -11.32 8.37
N SER A 74 -16.37 -10.90 9.18
CA SER A 74 -17.16 -11.79 10.04
C SER A 74 -18.10 -12.66 9.22
N LEU A 75 -18.20 -13.94 9.57
CA LEU A 75 -19.15 -14.89 8.99
C LEU A 75 -20.16 -15.36 10.04
N GLY A 76 -21.36 -15.73 9.59
CA GLY A 76 -22.30 -16.48 10.41
C GLY A 76 -22.08 -18.00 10.27
N PRO A 77 -22.78 -18.82 11.07
CA PRO A 77 -22.66 -20.28 11.05
C PRO A 77 -22.82 -20.95 9.68
N GLU A 78 -23.77 -20.51 8.85
CA GLU A 78 -24.02 -21.15 7.56
C GLU A 78 -22.89 -20.88 6.57
N LEU A 79 -22.40 -19.64 6.53
CA LEU A 79 -21.24 -19.28 5.72
C LEU A 79 -19.95 -19.91 6.24
N ALA A 80 -19.78 -20.05 7.56
CA ALA A 80 -18.65 -20.76 8.15
C ALA A 80 -18.64 -22.24 7.75
N LYS A 81 -19.81 -22.89 7.74
CA LYS A 81 -19.97 -24.27 7.26
C LYS A 81 -19.63 -24.40 5.77
N LEU A 82 -20.02 -23.43 4.94
CA LEU A 82 -19.60 -23.36 3.54
C LEU A 82 -18.10 -23.13 3.39
N ALA A 83 -17.49 -22.29 4.21
CA ALA A 83 -16.05 -22.07 4.24
C ALA A 83 -15.27 -23.25 4.86
N GLY A 84 -15.96 -24.21 5.51
CA GLY A 84 -15.35 -25.41 6.08
C GLY A 84 -14.59 -25.14 7.37
N ILE A 85 -15.07 -24.20 8.16
CA ILE A 85 -14.44 -23.70 9.39
C ILE A 85 -15.47 -23.64 10.54
N SER A 86 -15.00 -23.66 11.77
CA SER A 86 -15.77 -23.29 12.96
C SER A 86 -15.20 -22.02 13.57
N LEU A 87 -16.08 -21.07 13.91
CA LEU A 87 -15.68 -19.73 14.34
C LEU A 87 -15.47 -19.68 15.86
N SER A 88 -14.59 -18.80 16.29
CA SER A 88 -14.41 -18.41 17.69
C SER A 88 -14.35 -16.89 17.76
N ALA A 89 -15.17 -16.30 18.61
CA ALA A 89 -15.17 -14.85 18.81
C ALA A 89 -13.82 -14.39 19.36
N ALA A 90 -13.45 -13.15 19.03
CA ALA A 90 -12.32 -12.51 19.69
C ALA A 90 -12.54 -12.44 21.21
N ASP A 91 -11.47 -12.62 21.96
CA ASP A 91 -11.49 -12.57 23.42
C ASP A 91 -10.62 -11.43 23.96
N ALA A 92 -10.66 -11.23 25.28
CA ALA A 92 -9.92 -10.17 25.95
C ALA A 92 -8.39 -10.32 25.82
N GLU A 93 -7.89 -11.54 25.64
CA GLU A 93 -6.45 -11.78 25.48
C GLU A 93 -5.99 -11.36 24.08
N MET A 94 -6.78 -11.64 23.04
CA MET A 94 -6.52 -11.16 21.69
C MET A 94 -6.47 -9.62 21.66
N ILE A 95 -7.41 -8.96 22.34
CA ILE A 95 -7.45 -7.49 22.46
C ILE A 95 -6.16 -6.98 23.13
N ALA A 96 -5.77 -7.57 24.25
CA ALA A 96 -4.55 -7.18 24.96
C ALA A 96 -3.29 -7.40 24.11
N ALA A 97 -3.24 -8.49 23.34
CA ALA A 97 -2.10 -8.83 22.49
C ALA A 97 -1.95 -7.90 21.27
N ALA A 98 -3.02 -7.24 20.81
CA ALA A 98 -3.00 -6.39 19.61
C ALA A 98 -2.40 -4.99 19.82
N ALA A 99 -2.26 -4.55 21.07
CA ALA A 99 -1.70 -3.24 21.39
C ALA A 99 -0.17 -3.30 21.60
N CYS A 100 0.50 -2.18 21.36
CA CYS A 100 1.86 -1.92 21.81
C CYS A 100 2.00 -0.47 22.28
N ALA A 101 3.04 -0.19 23.05
CA ALA A 101 3.38 1.18 23.43
C ALA A 101 3.93 1.96 22.21
N PRO A 102 4.02 3.29 22.27
CA PRO A 102 4.82 4.07 21.32
C PRO A 102 6.27 3.56 21.27
N ALA A 103 6.92 3.69 20.12
CA ALA A 103 8.36 3.46 19.98
C ALA A 103 9.15 4.58 20.66
N LEU A 104 10.17 4.19 21.42
CA LEU A 104 11.18 5.12 21.93
C LEU A 104 12.15 5.49 20.80
N PRO A 105 12.82 6.65 20.87
CA PRO A 105 13.89 6.99 19.95
C PRO A 105 14.92 5.85 19.86
N ASN A 106 15.40 5.60 18.65
CA ASN A 106 16.38 4.57 18.33
C ASN A 106 15.97 3.12 18.67
N ALA A 107 14.66 2.87 18.80
CA ALA A 107 14.08 1.55 19.06
C ALA A 107 12.80 1.33 18.26
N GLY A 108 12.33 0.08 18.20
CA GLY A 108 11.01 -0.28 17.67
C GLY A 108 10.09 -0.76 18.79
N SER A 109 8.78 -0.63 18.58
CA SER A 109 7.74 -1.20 19.44
C SER A 109 6.82 -2.09 18.62
N GLU A 110 6.47 -3.26 19.16
CA GLU A 110 5.66 -4.26 18.46
C GLU A 110 4.66 -4.87 19.42
N SER A 111 3.46 -5.17 18.91
CA SER A 111 2.46 -5.93 19.63
C SER A 111 2.89 -7.39 19.80
N LEU A 112 2.44 -8.03 20.89
CA LEU A 112 2.63 -9.48 21.05
C LEU A 112 1.90 -10.25 19.95
N GLY A 113 0.69 -9.79 19.61
CA GLY A 113 -0.15 -10.31 18.55
C GLY A 113 0.52 -10.17 17.18
N ALA A 114 0.51 -11.26 16.41
CA ALA A 114 0.99 -11.28 15.05
C ALA A 114 0.20 -12.26 14.17
N ILE A 115 0.01 -11.91 12.91
CA ILE A 115 -0.42 -12.85 11.87
C ILE A 115 0.83 -13.59 11.37
N ARG A 116 0.83 -14.92 11.46
CA ARG A 116 1.86 -15.78 10.86
C ARG A 116 1.30 -16.43 9.61
N TYR A 117 2.00 -16.25 8.49
CA TYR A 117 1.61 -16.84 7.22
C TYR A 117 2.27 -18.20 7.05
N MET A 118 1.56 -19.15 6.47
CA MET A 118 2.09 -20.50 6.25
C MET A 118 3.18 -20.48 5.16
N ASP A 119 4.30 -21.16 5.38
CA ASP A 119 5.41 -21.24 4.41
C ASP A 119 5.09 -22.05 3.13
N LYS A 120 3.88 -22.61 3.04
CA LYS A 120 3.42 -23.46 1.93
C LYS A 120 2.01 -23.09 1.49
N GLY A 121 1.64 -23.55 0.29
CA GLY A 121 0.33 -23.26 -0.29
C GLY A 121 0.15 -21.78 -0.53
N LEU A 122 -1.08 -21.29 -0.37
CA LEU A 122 -1.40 -19.89 -0.63
C LEU A 122 -0.78 -18.92 0.39
N GLY A 123 -0.47 -19.38 1.61
CA GLY A 123 0.20 -18.55 2.63
C GLY A 123 1.58 -18.08 2.19
N ALA A 124 2.28 -18.89 1.39
CA ALA A 124 3.62 -18.59 0.86
C ALA A 124 3.62 -17.44 -0.17
N ALA A 125 2.44 -17.01 -0.64
CA ALA A 125 2.31 -15.83 -1.49
C ALA A 125 2.54 -14.52 -0.70
N SER A 126 2.40 -14.53 0.63
CA SER A 126 2.73 -13.36 1.42
C SER A 126 4.25 -13.13 1.45
N PRO A 127 4.74 -11.93 1.09
CA PRO A 127 6.15 -11.57 1.31
C PRO A 127 6.48 -11.40 2.79
N LEU A 128 5.45 -11.22 3.64
CA LEU A 128 5.57 -11.22 5.09
C LEU A 128 5.47 -12.67 5.60
N ARG A 129 6.49 -13.14 6.33
CA ARG A 129 6.35 -14.38 7.13
C ARG A 129 5.50 -14.16 8.37
N GLN A 130 5.63 -12.95 8.94
CA GLN A 130 4.89 -12.52 10.10
C GLN A 130 4.56 -11.03 9.96
N ARG A 131 3.33 -10.66 10.29
CA ARG A 131 2.85 -9.28 10.36
C ARG A 131 2.40 -8.97 11.78
N ARG A 132 3.05 -8.03 12.47
CA ARG A 132 2.57 -7.58 13.79
C ARG A 132 1.24 -6.87 13.64
N LEU A 133 0.35 -7.08 14.60
CA LEU A 133 -0.94 -6.38 14.63
C LEU A 133 -0.75 -4.87 14.83
N CYS A 134 0.23 -4.47 15.62
CA CYS A 134 0.66 -3.08 15.77
C CYS A 134 2.19 -3.02 15.82
N ARG A 135 2.79 -2.08 15.10
CA ARG A 135 4.23 -1.84 15.09
C ARG A 135 4.50 -0.35 14.93
N PHE A 136 5.42 0.19 15.72
CA PHE A 136 5.94 1.52 15.53
C PHE A 136 7.47 1.52 15.45
N ASP A 137 8.01 2.36 14.56
CA ASP A 137 9.44 2.64 14.41
C ASP A 137 9.78 4.11 14.79
N PHE A 138 8.75 4.94 14.99
CA PHE A 138 8.87 6.29 15.55
C PHE A 138 7.58 6.65 16.29
N ALA A 139 7.70 6.96 17.58
CA ALA A 139 6.58 7.32 18.45
C ALA A 139 5.39 6.35 18.27
N GLU A 140 4.17 6.85 18.20
CA GLU A 140 2.98 6.08 17.82
C GLU A 140 2.49 6.43 16.41
N GLU A 141 3.41 6.83 15.53
CA GLU A 141 3.09 7.45 14.24
C GLU A 141 3.47 6.59 13.04
N TRP A 142 4.70 6.06 13.02
CA TRP A 142 5.28 5.45 11.82
C TRP A 142 5.54 3.96 11.95
N ASN A 143 5.33 3.24 10.85
CA ASN A 143 5.73 1.86 10.66
C ASN A 143 6.49 1.74 9.32
N ASN A 144 7.81 1.61 9.41
CA ASN A 144 8.70 1.58 8.25
C ASN A 144 8.48 0.33 7.38
N LEU A 145 7.84 -0.72 7.91
CA LEU A 145 7.50 -1.92 7.14
C LEU A 145 6.28 -1.74 6.22
N GLY A 146 5.60 -0.58 6.26
CA GLY A 146 4.61 -0.20 5.25
C GLY A 146 3.25 -0.88 5.34
N TYR A 147 2.92 -1.49 6.49
CA TYR A 147 1.61 -2.09 6.71
C TYR A 147 0.80 -1.41 7.83
N GLY A 148 -0.52 -1.48 7.73
CA GLY A 148 -1.46 -0.88 8.68
C GLY A 148 -1.62 -1.65 9.98
N ARG A 149 -2.20 -0.98 10.98
CA ARG A 149 -2.57 -1.57 12.26
C ARG A 149 -3.78 -2.48 12.08
N ILE A 150 -3.74 -3.61 12.76
CA ILE A 150 -4.86 -4.56 12.86
C ILE A 150 -5.29 -4.57 14.32
N GLY A 151 -6.50 -4.08 14.59
CA GLY A 151 -7.08 -4.20 15.92
C GLY A 151 -7.78 -5.55 16.12
N VAL A 152 -8.49 -5.66 17.25
CA VAL A 152 -9.38 -6.77 17.56
C VAL A 152 -10.71 -6.19 17.99
N GLY A 153 -11.78 -6.56 17.28
CA GLY A 153 -13.08 -5.89 17.41
C GLY A 153 -13.85 -5.88 16.11
N VAL A 154 -14.84 -4.98 16.03
CA VAL A 154 -15.81 -4.92 14.93
C VAL A 154 -15.51 -3.84 13.88
N ASP A 155 -14.44 -3.07 14.05
CA ASP A 155 -14.07 -2.06 13.07
C ASP A 155 -13.52 -2.70 11.76
N PRO A 156 -13.57 -1.97 10.64
CA PRO A 156 -13.19 -2.48 9.32
C PRO A 156 -11.80 -3.11 9.24
N TRP A 157 -10.87 -2.64 10.06
CA TRP A 157 -9.45 -2.98 10.04
C TRP A 157 -9.10 -4.06 11.05
N SER A 158 -10.05 -4.49 11.87
CA SER A 158 -9.85 -5.43 12.97
C SER A 158 -10.24 -6.86 12.66
N ILE A 159 -9.73 -7.75 13.52
CA ILE A 159 -10.14 -9.15 13.59
C ILE A 159 -11.24 -9.28 14.65
N ALA A 160 -12.46 -9.60 14.22
CA ALA A 160 -13.59 -9.83 15.12
C ALA A 160 -13.67 -11.29 15.62
N MET A 161 -13.07 -12.22 14.86
CA MET A 161 -13.16 -13.65 15.09
C MET A 161 -11.96 -14.37 14.49
N THR A 162 -11.64 -15.53 15.04
CA THR A 162 -10.72 -16.50 14.45
C THR A 162 -11.49 -17.76 14.09
N ALA A 163 -10.84 -18.71 13.41
CA ALA A 163 -11.46 -19.98 13.11
C ALA A 163 -10.56 -21.18 13.34
N GLN A 164 -11.20 -22.30 13.66
CA GLN A 164 -10.60 -23.61 13.57
C GLN A 164 -10.99 -24.23 12.22
N PRO A 165 -10.00 -24.60 11.37
CA PRO A 165 -10.30 -25.30 10.13
C PRO A 165 -10.88 -26.69 10.40
N LEU A 166 -11.97 -27.06 9.70
CA LEU A 166 -12.57 -28.39 9.75
C LEU A 166 -12.28 -29.19 8.47
N SER A 167 -12.55 -28.56 7.32
CA SER A 167 -12.24 -29.08 5.98
C SER A 167 -11.45 -28.09 5.12
N ALA A 168 -11.25 -26.87 5.64
CA ALA A 168 -10.29 -25.91 5.09
C ALA A 168 -8.88 -26.20 5.60
N ILE A 169 -7.89 -25.59 4.94
CA ILE A 169 -6.51 -25.49 5.42
C ILE A 169 -6.23 -24.07 5.90
N THR A 170 -5.31 -23.93 6.85
CA THR A 170 -4.82 -22.63 7.31
C THR A 170 -3.97 -21.97 6.23
N VAL A 171 -4.22 -20.69 5.96
CA VAL A 171 -3.37 -19.81 5.13
C VAL A 171 -2.55 -18.89 6.04
N ALA A 172 -3.18 -18.37 7.10
CA ALA A 172 -2.52 -17.58 8.13
C ALA A 172 -3.20 -17.78 9.49
N GLU A 173 -2.41 -17.69 10.55
CA GLU A 173 -2.85 -17.88 11.94
C GLU A 173 -2.53 -16.66 12.81
N LEU A 174 -3.35 -16.41 13.82
CA LEU A 174 -3.09 -15.42 14.85
C LEU A 174 -2.26 -16.05 15.98
N ASP A 175 -1.07 -15.52 16.18
CA ASP A 175 -0.21 -15.81 17.33
C ASP A 175 -0.31 -14.68 18.35
N CYS A 176 -0.71 -15.01 19.59
CA CYS A 176 -0.76 -14.09 20.72
C CYS A 176 0.37 -14.33 21.74
N GLY A 177 1.49 -14.94 21.33
CA GLY A 177 2.64 -15.24 22.20
C GLY A 177 2.47 -16.49 23.06
N LYS A 178 1.55 -17.39 22.69
CA LYS A 178 1.28 -18.66 23.39
C LYS A 178 1.94 -19.83 22.67
N PRO A 179 2.15 -20.99 23.35
CA PRO A 179 2.71 -22.19 22.71
C PRO A 179 1.87 -22.72 21.53
N LEU A 180 0.59 -22.39 21.49
CA LEU A 180 -0.34 -22.72 20.41
C LEU A 180 -0.95 -21.44 19.85
N ALA A 181 -1.09 -21.37 18.53
CA ALA A 181 -1.78 -20.28 17.85
C ALA A 181 -3.25 -20.21 18.32
N THR A 182 -3.77 -18.99 18.42
CA THR A 182 -5.11 -18.69 18.92
C THR A 182 -6.20 -19.16 17.94
N GLY A 183 -5.90 -19.14 16.63
CA GLY A 183 -6.77 -19.64 15.58
C GLY A 183 -6.36 -19.15 14.19
N ALA A 184 -6.96 -19.69 13.14
CA ALA A 184 -6.76 -19.21 11.78
C ALA A 184 -7.46 -17.86 11.57
N VAL A 185 -6.79 -16.95 10.87
CA VAL A 185 -7.33 -15.65 10.42
C VAL A 185 -7.38 -15.54 8.90
N ALA A 186 -6.78 -16.51 8.20
CA ALA A 186 -7.08 -16.77 6.81
C ALA A 186 -7.10 -18.28 6.56
N THR A 187 -8.07 -18.76 5.78
CA THR A 187 -8.21 -20.18 5.44
C THR A 187 -8.56 -20.38 3.98
N LEU A 188 -8.22 -21.54 3.44
CA LEU A 188 -8.52 -21.93 2.08
C LEU A 188 -9.25 -23.27 2.09
N ARG A 189 -10.43 -23.34 1.49
CA ARG A 189 -11.16 -24.58 1.26
C ARG A 189 -11.19 -24.88 -0.23
N ASP A 190 -10.66 -26.04 -0.60
CA ASP A 190 -10.84 -26.59 -1.92
C ASP A 190 -12.11 -27.44 -2.00
N LEU A 191 -12.85 -27.23 -3.08
CA LEU A 191 -13.94 -28.08 -3.53
C LEU A 191 -13.56 -28.67 -4.91
N PRO A 192 -14.24 -29.72 -5.39
CA PRO A 192 -13.89 -30.35 -6.67
C PRO A 192 -13.81 -29.36 -7.84
N SER A 193 -14.75 -28.42 -7.95
CA SER A 193 -14.85 -27.46 -9.05
C SER A 193 -14.70 -25.99 -8.64
N SER A 194 -14.47 -25.70 -7.36
CA SER A 194 -14.46 -24.34 -6.79
C SER A 194 -13.47 -24.22 -5.63
N ALA A 195 -13.23 -23.00 -5.16
CA ALA A 195 -12.40 -22.74 -3.98
C ALA A 195 -12.92 -21.53 -3.20
N ILE A 196 -12.75 -21.56 -1.88
CA ILE A 196 -13.13 -20.48 -0.96
C ILE A 196 -11.89 -20.03 -0.19
N LEU A 197 -11.53 -18.76 -0.32
CA LEU A 197 -10.56 -18.08 0.53
C LEU A 197 -11.32 -17.21 1.53
N TRP A 198 -11.03 -17.36 2.82
CA TRP A 198 -11.58 -16.49 3.86
C TRP A 198 -10.47 -15.70 4.53
N HIS A 199 -10.72 -14.42 4.82
CA HIS A 199 -9.90 -13.57 5.68
C HIS A 199 -10.76 -12.95 6.78
N ALA A 200 -10.29 -13.02 8.02
CA ALA A 200 -10.99 -12.54 9.21
C ALA A 200 -10.97 -11.01 9.40
N ARG A 201 -10.89 -10.24 8.31
CA ARG A 201 -10.93 -8.76 8.32
C ARG A 201 -11.88 -8.27 7.22
N PRO A 202 -12.82 -7.35 7.51
CA PRO A 202 -13.74 -6.79 6.50
C PRO A 202 -13.02 -6.21 5.28
N VAL A 203 -11.93 -5.48 5.50
CA VAL A 203 -11.08 -4.93 4.43
C VAL A 203 -9.98 -5.90 3.96
N GLY A 204 -9.98 -7.16 4.40
CA GLY A 204 -8.95 -8.12 4.02
C GLY A 204 -7.53 -7.63 4.33
N PRO A 205 -6.51 -8.01 3.52
CA PRO A 205 -5.12 -7.57 3.68
C PRO A 205 -4.74 -6.38 2.79
N VAL A 206 -5.68 -5.48 2.44
CA VAL A 206 -5.43 -4.37 1.48
C VAL A 206 -4.32 -3.41 1.90
N ASP A 207 -4.04 -3.34 3.20
CA ASP A 207 -3.14 -2.41 3.86
C ASP A 207 -1.77 -3.02 4.16
N GLY A 208 -1.34 -4.02 3.40
CA GLY A 208 -0.04 -4.65 3.58
C GLY A 208 0.39 -5.49 2.37
N ALA A 209 1.67 -5.80 2.30
CA ALA A 209 2.25 -6.58 1.20
C ALA A 209 1.66 -8.02 1.12
N ASP A 210 1.00 -8.49 2.19
CA ASP A 210 0.21 -9.72 2.22
C ASP A 210 -1.04 -9.70 1.31
N TRP A 211 -1.38 -8.55 0.70
CA TRP A 211 -2.32 -8.46 -0.43
C TRP A 211 -1.99 -9.43 -1.57
N GLN A 212 -0.73 -9.83 -1.73
CA GLN A 212 -0.33 -10.85 -2.72
C GLN A 212 -1.08 -12.17 -2.58
N ILE A 213 -1.59 -12.52 -1.40
CA ILE A 213 -2.43 -13.72 -1.21
C ILE A 213 -3.69 -13.62 -2.08
N ILE A 214 -4.34 -12.45 -2.11
CA ILE A 214 -5.52 -12.19 -2.93
C ILE A 214 -5.14 -12.24 -4.41
N GLU A 215 -4.03 -11.59 -4.77
CA GLU A 215 -3.52 -11.59 -6.15
C GLU A 215 -3.22 -13.01 -6.65
N ALA A 216 -2.54 -13.83 -5.85
CA ALA A 216 -2.21 -15.22 -6.17
C ALA A 216 -3.46 -16.10 -6.27
N PHE A 217 -4.44 -15.93 -5.37
CA PHE A 217 -5.70 -16.67 -5.41
C PHE A 217 -6.45 -16.44 -6.72
N VAL A 218 -6.53 -15.18 -7.15
CA VAL A 218 -7.26 -14.78 -8.36
C VAL A 218 -6.48 -15.11 -9.64
N SER A 219 -5.15 -14.92 -9.64
CA SER A 219 -4.34 -14.95 -10.87
C SER A 219 -3.54 -16.23 -11.11
N HIS A 220 -3.45 -17.15 -10.14
CA HIS A 220 -2.63 -18.34 -10.27
C HIS A 220 -3.23 -19.61 -9.63
N TYR A 221 -3.86 -19.49 -8.46
CA TYR A 221 -4.32 -20.65 -7.69
C TYR A 221 -5.27 -21.52 -8.51
N ARG A 222 -4.95 -22.80 -8.72
CA ARG A 222 -5.76 -23.74 -9.53
C ARG A 222 -6.20 -23.14 -10.87
N HIS A 223 -5.33 -22.39 -11.54
CA HIS A 223 -5.69 -21.68 -12.78
C HIS A 223 -6.03 -22.60 -13.97
N ALA A 224 -5.63 -23.87 -13.91
CA ALA A 224 -5.91 -24.85 -14.96
C ALA A 224 -7.40 -25.26 -15.00
N ASP A 225 -8.05 -25.27 -13.84
CA ASP A 225 -9.40 -25.81 -13.64
C ASP A 225 -10.38 -24.80 -13.05
N LEU A 226 -9.91 -23.72 -12.41
CA LEU A 226 -10.72 -22.61 -11.87
C LEU A 226 -10.57 -21.31 -12.68
N PRO A 227 -11.49 -20.33 -12.55
CA PRO A 227 -11.33 -19.04 -13.20
C PRO A 227 -10.04 -18.32 -12.78
N CYS A 228 -9.42 -17.63 -13.74
CA CYS A 228 -8.14 -16.98 -13.59
C CYS A 228 -8.15 -15.61 -14.27
N ARG A 229 -7.60 -14.59 -13.61
CA ARG A 229 -7.51 -13.21 -14.12
C ARG A 229 -6.11 -12.66 -13.93
N PRO A 230 -5.47 -12.06 -14.94
CA PRO A 230 -4.18 -11.40 -14.77
C PRO A 230 -4.35 -10.11 -13.95
N HIS A 231 -3.29 -9.67 -13.28
CA HIS A 231 -3.22 -8.38 -12.59
C HIS A 231 -2.01 -7.58 -13.07
N LEU A 232 -2.08 -6.26 -12.98
CA LEU A 232 -0.94 -5.36 -13.17
C LEU A 232 -0.11 -5.32 -11.88
N ARG A 233 1.20 -5.38 -12.03
CA ARG A 233 2.17 -5.17 -10.93
C ARG A 233 2.50 -3.68 -10.80
N ASP A 234 2.97 -3.26 -9.63
CA ASP A 234 3.46 -1.89 -9.40
C ASP A 234 4.91 -1.68 -9.88
N VAL A 235 5.57 -2.75 -10.33
CA VAL A 235 6.94 -2.70 -10.85
C VAL A 235 6.92 -2.89 -12.37
N PRO A 236 7.61 -2.04 -13.16
CA PRO A 236 7.69 -2.18 -14.61
C PRO A 236 8.20 -3.54 -15.08
N HIS A 237 7.84 -3.93 -16.31
CA HIS A 237 8.31 -5.18 -16.89
C HIS A 237 9.83 -5.15 -17.11
N GLY A 238 10.52 -6.26 -16.79
CA GLY A 238 11.98 -6.34 -16.85
C GLY A 238 12.70 -5.72 -15.65
N VAL A 239 11.97 -5.14 -14.69
CA VAL A 239 12.49 -4.58 -13.45
C VAL A 239 12.15 -5.51 -12.28
N GLY A 240 13.13 -5.75 -11.40
CA GLY A 240 12.94 -6.54 -10.19
C GLY A 240 12.56 -5.70 -8.97
N ALA A 241 13.08 -4.47 -8.89
CA ALA A 241 12.68 -3.49 -7.89
C ALA A 241 12.63 -2.08 -8.48
N ALA A 242 11.56 -1.34 -8.15
CA ALA A 242 11.40 0.07 -8.50
C ALA A 242 11.41 0.91 -7.23
N VAL A 243 12.21 1.96 -7.22
CA VAL A 243 12.49 2.78 -6.03
C VAL A 243 12.31 4.27 -6.34
N THR A 244 11.68 4.97 -5.41
CA THR A 244 11.64 6.43 -5.36
C THR A 244 12.11 6.90 -3.98
N MET A 245 12.57 8.15 -3.91
CA MET A 245 13.10 8.76 -2.72
C MET A 245 12.79 10.25 -2.74
N ARG A 246 12.57 10.80 -1.54
CA ARG A 246 12.32 12.23 -1.39
C ARG A 246 12.89 12.78 -0.10
N LEU A 247 13.03 14.11 -0.06
CA LEU A 247 13.18 14.84 1.19
C LEU A 247 11.98 15.74 1.41
N ASP A 248 11.43 15.70 2.61
CA ASP A 248 10.35 16.59 3.03
C ASP A 248 10.99 17.85 3.66
N CYS A 249 10.97 18.96 2.91
CA CYS A 249 11.66 20.21 3.23
C CYS A 249 10.75 21.13 4.06
N ASP A 250 10.54 20.80 5.32
CA ASP A 250 9.60 21.52 6.20
C ASP A 250 10.17 22.84 6.75
N GLU A 251 11.50 22.94 6.84
CA GLU A 251 12.18 24.01 7.58
C GLU A 251 13.29 24.74 6.82
N ASP A 252 14.08 24.03 6.01
CA ASP A 252 15.12 24.65 5.17
C ASP A 252 15.29 23.83 3.88
N ILE A 253 15.10 24.48 2.73
CA ILE A 253 15.25 23.84 1.41
C ILE A 253 16.73 23.63 1.08
N ALA A 254 17.58 24.64 1.30
CA ALA A 254 18.98 24.60 0.86
C ALA A 254 19.83 23.54 1.58
N SER A 255 19.48 23.19 2.82
CA SER A 255 20.17 22.17 3.60
C SER A 255 19.97 20.74 3.06
N ALA A 256 19.11 20.55 2.06
CA ALA A 256 19.02 19.31 1.29
C ALA A 256 20.22 19.12 0.34
N ARG A 257 21.03 20.16 0.09
CA ARG A 257 22.16 20.15 -0.85
C ARG A 257 23.11 18.96 -0.69
N PRO A 258 23.56 18.57 0.53
CA PRO A 258 24.51 17.46 0.66
C PRO A 258 23.93 16.12 0.19
N LEU A 259 22.67 15.82 0.54
CA LEU A 259 22.00 14.61 0.07
C LEU A 259 21.71 14.68 -1.44
N PHE A 260 21.26 15.83 -1.95
CA PHE A 260 21.12 16.05 -3.39
C PHE A 260 22.42 15.74 -4.15
N ASP A 261 23.56 16.24 -3.66
CA ASP A 261 24.87 15.99 -4.26
C ASP A 261 25.25 14.50 -4.21
N LEU A 262 24.98 13.80 -3.11
CA LEU A 262 25.19 12.36 -2.97
C LEU A 262 24.38 11.57 -4.01
N TYR A 263 23.08 11.81 -4.11
CA TYR A 263 22.21 11.11 -5.07
C TYR A 263 22.60 11.42 -6.52
N ARG A 264 22.85 12.70 -6.82
CA ARG A 264 23.28 13.14 -8.15
C ARG A 264 24.59 12.50 -8.58
N GLN A 265 25.57 12.37 -7.68
CA GLN A 265 26.85 11.69 -7.97
C GLN A 265 26.65 10.21 -8.34
N GLN A 266 25.59 9.58 -7.84
CA GLN A 266 25.20 8.21 -8.19
C GLN A 266 24.22 8.13 -9.38
N GLY A 267 23.87 9.27 -10.00
CA GLY A 267 22.92 9.33 -11.09
C GLY A 267 21.47 9.04 -10.68
N LEU A 268 21.13 9.25 -9.41
CA LEU A 268 19.80 8.95 -8.86
C LEU A 268 18.92 10.22 -8.82
N PRO A 269 17.69 10.17 -9.35
CA PRO A 269 16.80 11.33 -9.41
C PRO A 269 16.07 11.54 -8.06
N LEU A 270 16.54 12.51 -7.28
CA LEU A 270 15.94 12.90 -6.00
C LEU A 270 14.65 13.72 -6.20
N SER A 271 13.72 13.62 -5.25
CA SER A 271 12.54 14.48 -5.17
C SER A 271 12.54 15.34 -3.92
N LEU A 272 11.94 16.52 -3.97
CA LEU A 272 11.75 17.38 -2.78
C LEU A 272 10.27 17.75 -2.63
N ALA A 273 9.74 17.61 -1.42
CA ALA A 273 8.41 18.13 -1.05
C ALA A 273 8.59 19.45 -0.29
N ILE A 274 7.95 20.52 -0.76
CA ILE A 274 8.26 21.88 -0.32
C ILE A 274 7.10 22.49 0.45
N LYS A 275 7.34 22.82 1.73
CA LYS A 275 6.51 23.77 2.47
C LYS A 275 6.86 25.18 1.98
N THR A 276 5.90 25.94 1.49
CA THR A 276 6.22 27.19 0.78
C THR A 276 6.31 28.44 1.65
N ASP A 277 5.75 28.43 2.86
CA ASP A 277 5.93 29.50 3.86
C ASP A 277 7.28 29.34 4.60
N GLN A 278 8.35 29.46 3.82
CA GLN A 278 9.73 29.50 4.30
C GLN A 278 10.36 30.84 3.91
N PRO A 279 11.35 31.35 4.68
CA PRO A 279 12.06 32.56 4.31
C PRO A 279 12.64 32.47 2.90
N GLU A 280 12.38 33.49 2.08
CA GLU A 280 12.93 33.57 0.73
C GLU A 280 14.45 33.69 0.78
N ARG A 281 15.13 32.72 0.18
CA ARG A 281 16.58 32.64 0.13
C ARG A 281 17.01 32.25 -1.29
N PRO A 282 17.97 32.97 -1.90
CA PRO A 282 18.46 32.62 -3.23
C PRO A 282 18.99 31.18 -3.32
N GLU A 283 19.54 30.64 -2.22
CA GLU A 283 20.04 29.27 -2.17
C GLU A 283 18.93 28.22 -2.30
N HIS A 284 17.71 28.53 -1.85
CA HIS A 284 16.56 27.63 -1.99
C HIS A 284 16.23 27.47 -3.47
N LEU A 285 16.02 28.57 -4.19
CA LEU A 285 15.68 28.56 -5.61
C LEU A 285 16.79 27.92 -6.44
N ALA A 286 18.07 28.24 -6.14
CA ALA A 286 19.20 27.64 -6.82
C ALA A 286 19.23 26.10 -6.68
N LEU A 287 18.92 25.56 -5.50
CA LEU A 287 18.82 24.11 -5.32
C LEU A 287 17.64 23.52 -6.10
N LEU A 288 16.47 24.16 -6.10
CA LEU A 288 15.31 23.68 -6.85
C LEU A 288 15.57 23.64 -8.36
N GLU A 289 16.27 24.64 -8.90
CA GLU A 289 16.71 24.64 -10.30
C GLU A 289 17.77 23.56 -10.59
N ASP A 290 18.74 23.36 -9.71
CA ASP A 290 19.74 22.29 -9.82
C ASP A 290 19.06 20.90 -9.81
N LEU A 291 18.06 20.71 -8.94
CA LEU A 291 17.27 19.49 -8.83
C LEU A 291 16.54 19.19 -10.15
N ARG A 292 15.82 20.18 -10.71
CA ARG A 292 15.10 20.03 -11.99
C ARG A 292 16.04 19.69 -13.13
N ARG A 293 17.21 20.34 -13.20
CA ARG A 293 18.23 20.04 -14.21
C ARG A 293 18.81 18.64 -14.08
N ALA A 294 18.85 18.08 -12.87
CA ALA A 294 19.28 16.71 -12.61
C ALA A 294 18.18 15.66 -12.86
N GLY A 295 16.98 16.06 -13.30
CA GLY A 295 15.85 15.15 -13.52
C GLY A 295 15.09 14.76 -12.25
N GLY A 296 15.28 15.51 -11.15
CA GLY A 296 14.47 15.37 -9.95
C GLY A 296 13.09 16.02 -10.06
N SER A 297 12.21 15.79 -9.10
CA SER A 297 10.84 16.35 -9.06
C SER A 297 10.59 17.21 -7.82
N ILE A 298 9.67 18.17 -7.94
CA ILE A 298 9.27 19.09 -6.87
C ILE A 298 7.78 18.89 -6.60
N LEU A 299 7.43 18.62 -5.34
CA LEU A 299 6.07 18.40 -4.89
C LEU A 299 5.67 19.51 -3.92
N SER A 300 4.37 19.78 -3.84
CA SER A 300 3.85 20.60 -2.75
C SER A 300 3.92 19.86 -1.42
N HIS A 301 4.22 20.58 -0.35
CA HIS A 301 4.02 20.12 1.01
C HIS A 301 3.19 21.12 1.82
N SER A 302 2.15 21.68 1.18
CA SER A 302 1.30 22.79 1.65
C SER A 302 2.04 24.12 1.82
N VAL A 303 1.33 25.15 2.27
CA VAL A 303 1.93 26.46 2.57
C VAL A 303 2.62 26.39 3.93
N SER A 304 1.88 26.00 4.96
CA SER A 304 2.32 26.14 6.35
C SER A 304 2.78 24.83 6.99
N HIS A 305 2.62 23.69 6.31
CA HIS A 305 2.76 22.35 6.89
C HIS A 305 1.75 22.13 8.03
N ALA A 306 0.53 22.65 7.89
CA ALA A 306 -0.51 22.50 8.90
C ALA A 306 -1.01 21.03 8.98
N PRO A 307 -1.17 20.47 10.20
CA PRO A 307 -1.78 19.15 10.35
C PRO A 307 -3.19 19.15 9.76
N ARG A 308 -3.59 18.01 9.18
CA ARG A 308 -4.88 17.83 8.50
C ARG A 308 -5.18 18.93 7.48
N TRP A 309 -4.15 19.47 6.83
CA TRP A 309 -4.30 20.54 5.83
C TRP A 309 -5.11 21.75 6.36
N GLY A 310 -4.90 22.13 7.63
CA GLY A 310 -5.59 23.26 8.24
C GLY A 310 -6.97 22.95 8.82
N GLY A 311 -7.44 21.70 8.76
CA GLY A 311 -8.58 21.22 9.56
C GLY A 311 -9.96 21.37 8.94
N THR A 312 -10.09 22.05 7.79
CA THR A 312 -11.36 22.20 7.05
C THR A 312 -11.14 22.06 5.53
N PRO A 313 -12.19 21.77 4.74
CA PRO A 313 -12.09 21.69 3.28
C PRO A 313 -11.54 22.99 2.63
N GLU A 314 -11.99 24.15 3.11
CA GLU A 314 -11.59 25.46 2.58
C GLU A 314 -10.13 25.79 2.92
N ALA A 315 -9.72 25.46 4.15
CA ALA A 315 -8.33 25.63 4.57
C ALA A 315 -7.40 24.72 3.76
N ALA A 316 -7.82 23.47 3.54
CA ALA A 316 -7.03 22.51 2.76
C ALA A 316 -6.86 22.96 1.30
N GLU A 317 -7.91 23.49 0.68
CA GLU A 317 -7.85 24.03 -0.68
C GLU A 317 -6.98 25.29 -0.76
N ALA A 318 -7.05 26.17 0.25
CA ALA A 318 -6.21 27.37 0.31
C ALA A 318 -4.72 27.04 0.52
N GLU A 319 -4.41 26.11 1.42
CA GLU A 319 -3.06 25.57 1.64
C GLU A 319 -2.49 24.93 0.36
N ALA A 320 -3.31 24.17 -0.36
CA ALA A 320 -2.89 23.50 -1.59
C ALA A 320 -2.68 24.49 -2.75
N THR A 321 -3.61 25.43 -2.92
CA THR A 321 -3.58 26.44 -4.00
C THR A 321 -2.42 27.41 -3.78
N GLY A 322 -2.27 27.96 -2.58
CA GLY A 322 -1.19 28.92 -2.28
C GLY A 322 0.20 28.29 -2.45
N SER A 323 0.36 27.02 -2.07
CA SER A 323 1.62 26.30 -2.25
C SER A 323 1.94 26.08 -3.73
N LYS A 324 0.94 25.67 -4.51
CA LYS A 324 1.06 25.49 -5.96
C LYS A 324 1.41 26.80 -6.67
N ASP A 325 0.64 27.85 -6.41
CA ASP A 325 0.83 29.16 -7.03
C ASP A 325 2.22 29.72 -6.75
N TRP A 326 2.69 29.59 -5.50
CA TRP A 326 4.04 30.02 -5.14
C TRP A 326 5.09 29.24 -5.93
N LEU A 327 5.06 27.90 -5.89
CA LEU A 327 6.03 27.05 -6.58
C LEU A 327 6.09 27.32 -8.09
N GLU A 328 4.94 27.42 -8.75
CA GLU A 328 4.86 27.69 -10.18
C GLU A 328 5.31 29.12 -10.54
N SER A 329 5.10 30.09 -9.65
CA SER A 329 5.58 31.46 -9.83
C SER A 329 7.11 31.59 -9.72
N GLN A 330 7.73 30.82 -8.82
CA GLN A 330 9.18 30.88 -8.57
C GLN A 330 9.99 30.08 -9.58
N LEU A 331 9.39 29.06 -10.21
CA LEU A 331 10.09 28.13 -11.10
C LEU A 331 9.37 28.05 -12.45
N PRO A 332 9.68 28.95 -13.40
CA PRO A 332 9.04 28.97 -14.71
C PRO A 332 9.02 27.59 -15.39
N GLY A 333 7.85 27.21 -15.89
CA GLY A 333 7.63 25.91 -16.53
C GLY A 333 7.56 24.72 -15.56
N LEU A 334 7.46 24.95 -14.24
CA LEU A 334 7.00 23.93 -13.30
C LEU A 334 5.48 23.79 -13.44
N THR A 335 4.97 22.57 -13.31
CA THR A 335 3.55 22.33 -13.08
C THR A 335 3.45 21.41 -11.87
N VAL A 336 2.93 21.92 -10.77
CA VAL A 336 2.81 21.15 -9.53
C VAL A 336 1.55 20.30 -9.63
N ARG A 337 1.74 18.98 -9.70
CA ARG A 337 0.67 18.01 -9.91
C ARG A 337 0.41 17.14 -8.69
N TYR A 338 1.38 17.00 -7.81
CA TYR A 338 1.33 16.10 -6.67
C TYR A 338 1.76 16.79 -5.38
N ALA A 339 1.21 16.32 -4.27
CA ALA A 339 1.56 16.78 -2.93
C ALA A 339 2.04 15.65 -2.03
N VAL A 340 2.91 15.96 -1.08
CA VAL A 340 3.09 15.15 0.12
C VAL A 340 2.22 15.77 1.20
N SER A 341 1.44 14.95 1.88
CA SER A 341 0.49 15.45 2.87
C SER A 341 1.22 15.75 4.18
N PRO A 342 1.05 16.95 4.79
CA PRO A 342 1.64 17.28 6.08
C PRO A 342 1.31 16.21 7.12
N PHE A 343 2.34 15.69 7.80
CA PHE A 343 2.23 14.58 8.76
C PHE A 343 1.52 13.32 8.21
N HIS A 344 1.45 13.18 6.89
CA HIS A 344 0.70 12.12 6.19
C HIS A 344 -0.79 12.05 6.56
N GLN A 345 -1.37 13.19 6.97
CA GLN A 345 -2.77 13.29 7.37
C GLN A 345 -3.66 13.74 6.20
N ASN A 346 -4.67 12.93 5.92
CA ASN A 346 -5.61 13.08 4.81
C ASN A 346 -7.05 12.77 5.25
N PRO A 347 -7.66 13.51 6.19
CA PRO A 347 -9.08 13.31 6.47
C PRO A 347 -9.93 13.36 5.20
N SER A 348 -11.13 12.78 5.23
CA SER A 348 -11.97 12.54 4.04
C SER A 348 -12.24 13.74 3.13
N TYR A 349 -12.12 14.98 3.61
CA TYR A 349 -12.27 16.19 2.81
C TYR A 349 -11.02 16.59 2.00
N VAL A 350 -9.84 16.07 2.36
CA VAL A 350 -8.56 16.48 1.77
C VAL A 350 -8.47 16.10 0.29
N PRO A 351 -8.80 14.86 -0.15
CA PRO A 351 -8.70 14.51 -1.57
C PRO A 351 -9.52 15.43 -2.47
N ASP A 352 -10.75 15.77 -2.06
CA ASP A 352 -11.61 16.70 -2.81
C ASP A 352 -11.03 18.11 -2.84
N ALA A 353 -10.47 18.60 -1.73
CA ALA A 353 -9.85 19.92 -1.65
C ALA A 353 -8.60 20.03 -2.54
N LEU A 354 -7.74 19.01 -2.52
CA LEU A 354 -6.56 18.96 -3.39
C LEU A 354 -6.94 18.88 -4.87
N ALA A 355 -7.95 18.09 -5.23
CA ALA A 355 -8.43 18.02 -6.60
C ALA A 355 -9.00 19.37 -7.09
N ARG A 356 -9.72 20.11 -6.23
CA ARG A 356 -10.18 21.48 -6.57
C ARG A 356 -9.03 22.46 -6.74
N ALA A 357 -7.94 22.30 -5.99
CA ALA A 357 -6.69 23.03 -6.17
C ALA A 357 -5.87 22.56 -7.40
N GLY A 358 -6.40 21.60 -8.19
CA GLY A 358 -5.79 21.17 -9.45
C GLY A 358 -4.61 20.21 -9.28
N TYR A 359 -4.59 19.43 -8.20
CA TYR A 359 -3.68 18.30 -8.05
C TYR A 359 -4.25 17.03 -8.69
N ASP A 360 -3.37 16.09 -9.03
CA ASP A 360 -3.69 14.77 -9.56
C ASP A 360 -3.62 13.66 -8.48
N GLY A 361 -3.02 13.96 -7.33
CA GLY A 361 -2.85 12.98 -6.26
C GLY A 361 -1.94 13.43 -5.14
N PHE A 362 -1.73 12.53 -4.18
CA PHE A 362 -0.87 12.78 -3.02
C PHE A 362 -0.15 11.54 -2.51
N ILE A 363 0.89 11.78 -1.70
CA ILE A 363 1.50 10.80 -0.83
C ILE A 363 0.98 11.03 0.59
N GLY A 364 0.57 9.94 1.24
CA GLY A 364 -0.09 9.98 2.54
C GLY A 364 -0.43 8.60 3.07
N GLY A 365 -1.14 8.54 4.19
CA GLY A 365 -1.48 7.30 4.88
C GLY A 365 -0.30 6.73 5.65
N ILE A 366 -0.43 6.66 6.97
CA ILE A 366 0.52 6.02 7.88
C ILE A 366 -0.24 5.15 8.88
N ILE A 367 0.46 4.33 9.65
CA ILE A 367 -0.19 3.41 10.59
C ILE A 367 -1.10 4.14 11.60
N ALA A 368 -0.79 5.39 11.94
CA ALA A 368 -1.56 6.19 12.89
C ALA A 368 -2.75 6.94 12.28
N ASN A 369 -2.72 7.25 10.98
CA ASN A 369 -3.66 8.16 10.35
C ASN A 369 -4.14 7.63 8.99
N ASP A 370 -5.44 7.74 8.76
CA ASP A 370 -6.10 7.53 7.47
C ASP A 370 -5.75 6.18 6.80
N PRO A 371 -6.05 5.05 7.48
CA PRO A 371 -5.68 3.71 7.02
C PRO A 371 -6.23 3.35 5.63
N GLU A 372 -7.29 4.03 5.16
CA GLU A 372 -7.83 3.89 3.81
C GLU A 372 -6.84 4.28 2.70
N TYR A 373 -5.81 5.07 3.00
CA TYR A 373 -4.76 5.45 2.03
C TYR A 373 -3.48 4.63 2.19
N LEU A 374 -3.35 3.87 3.28
CA LEU A 374 -2.28 2.88 3.46
C LEU A 374 -2.66 1.60 2.72
N MET A 375 -2.38 1.56 1.42
CA MET A 375 -2.72 0.40 0.57
C MET A 375 -1.48 -0.25 -0.04
N ALA A 376 -1.55 -1.56 -0.27
CA ALA A 376 -0.48 -2.39 -0.81
C ALA A 376 -0.07 -2.04 -2.25
N ARG A 377 -0.96 -1.39 -3.00
CA ARG A 377 -0.74 -0.94 -4.37
C ARG A 377 -1.04 0.54 -4.46
N GLY A 378 -0.25 1.28 -5.21
CA GLY A 378 -0.57 2.66 -5.58
C GLY A 378 -1.71 2.73 -6.61
N GLY A 379 -2.49 3.82 -6.59
CA GLY A 379 -3.56 4.07 -7.56
C GLY A 379 -4.70 4.92 -7.01
N GLU A 380 -5.89 4.82 -7.61
CA GLU A 380 -7.04 5.66 -7.26
C GLU A 380 -7.46 5.55 -5.80
N VAL A 381 -7.68 6.69 -5.15
CA VAL A 381 -8.10 6.78 -3.74
C VAL A 381 -9.50 6.20 -3.50
N PRO A 382 -9.74 5.49 -2.38
CA PRO A 382 -11.09 5.24 -1.89
C PRO A 382 -11.79 6.53 -1.49
N HIS A 383 -13.10 6.60 -1.74
CA HIS A 383 -13.97 7.71 -1.30
C HIS A 383 -13.57 9.11 -1.77
N GLY A 384 -12.69 9.23 -2.76
CA GLY A 384 -12.25 10.50 -3.30
C GLY A 384 -12.59 10.71 -4.78
N PRO A 385 -12.09 11.80 -5.38
CA PRO A 385 -12.36 12.14 -6.77
C PRO A 385 -11.89 11.05 -7.74
N VAL A 386 -12.65 10.85 -8.83
CA VAL A 386 -12.29 9.91 -9.89
C VAL A 386 -10.94 10.28 -10.50
N GLY A 387 -10.06 9.28 -10.66
CA GLY A 387 -8.72 9.48 -11.23
C GLY A 387 -7.68 10.09 -10.27
N PHE A 388 -8.06 10.45 -9.04
CA PHE A 388 -7.15 11.02 -8.06
C PHE A 388 -6.33 9.92 -7.37
N ILE A 389 -5.00 10.03 -7.41
CA ILE A 389 -4.09 8.93 -7.06
C ILE A 389 -3.50 9.10 -5.67
N SER A 390 -3.33 7.99 -4.95
CA SER A 390 -2.47 7.93 -3.77
C SER A 390 -1.40 6.85 -3.84
N HIS A 391 -0.29 7.13 -3.17
CA HIS A 391 0.76 6.17 -2.85
C HIS A 391 1.09 6.26 -1.36
N SER A 392 1.15 5.10 -0.71
CA SER A 392 1.61 5.01 0.67
C SER A 392 3.14 4.87 0.68
N GLN A 393 3.82 5.80 1.35
CA GLN A 393 5.27 5.76 1.54
C GLN A 393 5.58 5.95 3.03
N ALA A 394 5.62 4.83 3.75
CA ALA A 394 5.76 4.82 5.20
C ALA A 394 7.21 4.61 5.69
N CYS A 395 8.17 4.50 4.78
CA CYS A 395 9.57 4.22 5.12
C CYS A 395 10.33 5.53 5.37
N MET A 396 10.42 5.93 6.63
CA MET A 396 11.07 7.16 7.06
C MET A 396 12.49 6.88 7.57
N LEU A 397 13.48 7.18 6.73
CA LEU A 397 14.92 7.04 6.98
C LEU A 397 15.44 8.18 7.87
N HIS A 398 14.81 8.34 9.03
CA HIS A 398 15.08 9.40 10.00
C HIS A 398 16.10 8.94 11.04
N GLY A 399 16.95 9.84 11.54
CA GLY A 399 17.95 9.52 12.56
C GLY A 399 17.34 8.98 13.86
N ASP A 400 16.15 9.47 14.24
CA ASP A 400 15.42 9.00 15.43
C ASP A 400 14.87 7.57 15.28
N CYS A 401 14.78 7.08 14.06
CA CYS A 401 14.36 5.71 13.74
C CYS A 401 15.54 4.73 13.65
N MET A 402 16.79 5.22 13.69
CA MET A 402 17.98 4.38 13.58
C MET A 402 18.12 3.52 14.83
N LEU A 403 18.15 2.20 14.69
CA LEU A 403 18.26 1.30 15.83
C LEU A 403 19.59 1.48 16.58
N ASP A 404 19.58 1.52 17.90
CA ASP A 404 20.81 1.62 18.71
C ASP A 404 21.66 0.33 18.71
N GLY A 405 21.04 -0.82 18.42
CA GLY A 405 21.66 -2.13 18.49
C GLY A 405 21.70 -2.86 17.15
N GLY A 406 22.79 -3.59 16.91
CA GLY A 406 22.96 -4.42 15.71
C GLY A 406 23.12 -3.59 14.43
N ASP A 407 22.45 -4.03 13.36
CA ASP A 407 22.39 -3.30 12.10
C ASP A 407 21.37 -2.15 12.24
N ARG A 408 21.87 -0.91 12.35
CA ARG A 408 21.05 0.32 12.51
C ARG A 408 20.03 0.48 11.37
N LEU A 409 20.36 -0.03 10.18
CA LEU A 409 19.54 0.07 8.97
C LEU A 409 18.66 -1.16 8.72
N ARG A 410 18.62 -2.12 9.66
CA ARG A 410 17.93 -3.41 9.50
C ARG A 410 16.50 -3.24 9.01
N ILE A 411 15.76 -2.30 9.59
CA ILE A 411 14.33 -2.14 9.29
C ILE A 411 14.08 -1.61 7.88
N TYR A 412 14.94 -0.72 7.39
CA TYR A 412 14.86 -0.19 6.02
C TYR A 412 15.24 -1.24 4.99
N LYS A 413 16.29 -2.03 5.28
CA LYS A 413 16.70 -3.18 4.48
C LYS A 413 15.57 -4.22 4.42
N GLU A 414 14.84 -4.43 5.52
CA GLU A 414 13.68 -5.32 5.57
C GLU A 414 12.49 -4.76 4.78
N ALA A 415 12.15 -3.48 4.95
CA ALA A 415 11.10 -2.81 4.20
C ALA A 415 11.32 -2.89 2.69
N PHE A 416 12.56 -2.66 2.23
CA PHE A 416 12.92 -2.83 0.82
C PHE A 416 12.70 -4.27 0.33
N ARG A 417 13.14 -5.28 1.09
CA ARG A 417 12.94 -6.70 0.72
C ARG A 417 11.47 -7.08 0.63
N ILE A 418 10.65 -6.57 1.57
CA ILE A 418 9.20 -6.78 1.55
C ILE A 418 8.60 -6.15 0.31
N ALA A 419 8.95 -4.90 -0.02
CA ALA A 419 8.43 -4.22 -1.21
C ALA A 419 8.87 -4.93 -2.51
N LYS A 420 10.14 -5.32 -2.61
CA LYS A 420 10.69 -6.08 -3.74
C LYS A 420 9.96 -7.42 -3.93
N ALA A 421 9.89 -8.25 -2.88
CA ALA A 421 9.13 -9.52 -2.91
C ALA A 421 7.64 -9.26 -3.21
N GLY A 422 7.12 -8.16 -2.65
CA GLY A 422 5.80 -7.58 -2.80
C GLY A 422 5.46 -7.11 -4.22
N SER A 423 6.45 -6.97 -5.12
CA SER A 423 6.30 -6.25 -6.40
C SER A 423 5.65 -4.88 -6.22
N GLN A 424 6.03 -4.17 -5.16
CA GLN A 424 5.59 -2.82 -4.81
C GLN A 424 6.62 -1.80 -5.28
N PHE A 425 6.15 -0.60 -5.62
CA PHE A 425 7.03 0.56 -5.72
C PHE A 425 7.50 0.94 -4.31
N PHE A 426 8.81 0.87 -4.07
CA PHE A 426 9.38 1.20 -2.76
C PHE A 426 9.71 2.69 -2.70
N GLY A 427 9.10 3.40 -1.75
CA GLY A 427 9.40 4.80 -1.47
C GLY A 427 9.99 4.96 -0.08
N PHE A 428 11.01 5.80 0.06
CA PHE A 428 11.52 6.22 1.37
C PHE A 428 11.79 7.72 1.42
N LEU A 429 11.75 8.29 2.62
CA LEU A 429 11.90 9.73 2.86
C LEU A 429 12.89 10.02 3.99
N ASP A 430 13.44 11.22 3.99
CA ASP A 430 14.13 11.85 5.14
C ASP A 430 13.85 13.36 5.11
N HIS A 431 14.43 14.14 6.02
CA HIS A 431 14.24 15.58 6.09
C HIS A 431 15.57 16.33 6.07
N PRO A 432 15.68 17.48 5.41
CA PRO A 432 16.83 18.37 5.49
C PRO A 432 17.04 18.90 6.92
N PHE A 433 18.28 19.23 7.30
CA PHE A 433 18.54 19.80 8.62
C PHE A 433 18.00 21.23 8.72
N SER A 434 17.60 21.63 9.91
CA SER A 434 17.33 23.04 10.24
C SER A 434 18.17 23.50 11.42
N GLU A 435 18.11 24.79 11.74
CA GLU A 435 18.71 25.32 12.97
C GLU A 435 18.11 24.68 14.23
N ARG A 436 16.85 24.25 14.15
CA ARG A 436 16.07 23.72 15.28
C ARG A 436 16.26 22.22 15.45
N TYR A 437 16.34 21.48 14.35
CA TYR A 437 16.22 20.04 14.38
C TYR A 437 17.07 19.37 13.30
N ALA A 438 17.91 18.43 13.74
CA ALA A 438 18.70 17.56 12.88
C ALA A 438 18.03 16.20 12.68
N TYR A 439 16.74 16.09 13.02
CA TYR A 439 15.95 14.90 12.68
C TYR A 439 16.61 13.60 13.21
N GLY A 440 16.99 13.64 14.49
CA GLY A 440 17.67 12.54 15.20
C GLY A 440 19.07 12.16 14.71
N TRP A 441 19.57 12.79 13.65
CA TRP A 441 20.89 12.51 13.11
C TRP A 441 21.98 13.11 13.98
N ARG A 442 23.08 12.36 14.15
CA ARG A 442 24.23 12.83 14.96
C ARG A 442 25.01 13.96 14.28
N SER A 443 25.05 13.92 12.95
CA SER A 443 25.72 14.91 12.09
C SER A 443 25.31 14.68 10.64
N GLU A 444 25.58 15.66 9.78
CA GLU A 444 25.39 15.52 8.33
C GLU A 444 26.21 14.37 7.75
N ALA A 445 27.43 14.14 8.26
CA ALA A 445 28.28 13.03 7.83
C ALA A 445 27.69 11.65 8.20
N ASP A 446 27.05 11.53 9.37
CA ASP A 446 26.34 10.29 9.79
C ASP A 446 25.14 10.04 8.88
N ARG A 447 24.35 11.09 8.57
CA ARG A 447 23.23 11.01 7.62
C ARG A 447 23.70 10.55 6.23
N LEU A 448 24.69 11.21 5.65
CA LEU A 448 25.22 10.85 4.33
C LEU A 448 25.76 9.41 4.29
N ALA A 449 26.46 8.98 5.35
CA ALA A 449 26.98 7.62 5.44
C ALA A 449 25.85 6.57 5.50
N ALA A 450 24.79 6.82 6.28
CA ALA A 450 23.65 5.92 6.38
C ALA A 450 22.87 5.82 5.06
N HIS A 451 22.66 6.94 4.37
CA HIS A 451 22.05 6.93 3.03
C HIS A 451 22.90 6.16 2.02
N ALA A 452 24.21 6.40 1.99
CA ALA A 452 25.12 5.68 1.10
C ALA A 452 25.14 4.18 1.38
N GLU A 453 25.18 3.76 2.64
CA GLU A 453 25.10 2.35 3.03
C GLU A 453 23.76 1.74 2.61
N PHE A 454 22.65 2.44 2.81
CA PHE A 454 21.34 1.94 2.44
C PHE A 454 21.20 1.75 0.92
N LEU A 455 21.65 2.74 0.13
CA LEU A 455 21.69 2.64 -1.34
C LEU A 455 22.54 1.47 -1.82
N SER A 456 23.72 1.26 -1.23
CA SER A 456 24.56 0.08 -1.52
C SER A 456 23.80 -1.21 -1.23
N SER A 457 23.11 -1.28 -0.09
CA SER A 457 22.37 -2.49 0.31
C SER A 457 21.21 -2.82 -0.65
N ILE A 458 20.52 -1.81 -1.19
CA ILE A 458 19.48 -1.97 -2.21
C ILE A 458 20.11 -2.53 -3.50
N ALA A 459 21.21 -1.92 -3.95
CA ALA A 459 21.92 -2.37 -5.14
C ALA A 459 22.43 -3.82 -5.00
N ASP A 460 23.01 -4.16 -3.86
CA ASP A 460 23.54 -5.50 -3.57
C ASP A 460 22.44 -6.57 -3.51
N GLU A 461 21.25 -6.24 -2.99
CA GLU A 461 20.11 -7.15 -2.95
C GLU A 461 19.58 -7.46 -4.37
N CYS A 462 19.48 -6.45 -5.24
CA CYS A 462 19.10 -6.66 -6.64
C CYS A 462 20.20 -7.40 -7.43
N ALA A 463 21.47 -7.03 -7.23
CA ALA A 463 22.60 -7.68 -7.90
C ALA A 463 22.70 -9.17 -7.55
N ARG A 464 22.48 -9.56 -6.28
CA ARG A 464 22.46 -10.97 -5.84
C ARG A 464 21.37 -11.80 -6.50
N SER A 465 20.25 -11.18 -6.87
CA SER A 465 19.16 -11.84 -7.58
C SER A 465 19.27 -11.73 -9.12
N GLY A 466 20.27 -11.02 -9.63
CA GLY A 466 20.44 -10.77 -11.06
C GLY A 466 19.32 -9.89 -11.64
N GLU A 467 18.67 -9.08 -10.80
CA GLU A 467 17.51 -8.29 -11.17
C GLU A 467 17.86 -6.83 -11.45
N THR A 468 17.16 -6.23 -12.41
CA THR A 468 17.29 -4.81 -12.73
C THR A 468 16.68 -3.95 -11.63
N LEU A 469 17.45 -2.98 -11.12
CA LEU A 469 17.00 -1.95 -10.19
C LEU A 469 16.68 -0.66 -10.97
N LEU A 470 15.50 -0.10 -10.73
CA LEU A 470 15.06 1.16 -11.32
C LEU A 470 14.87 2.20 -10.22
N PHE A 471 15.56 3.34 -10.33
CA PHE A 471 15.25 4.53 -9.56
C PHE A 471 14.53 5.55 -10.44
N VAL A 472 13.49 6.17 -9.92
CA VAL A 472 12.77 7.29 -10.56
C VAL A 472 12.51 8.39 -9.54
N ASN A 473 12.23 9.60 -10.04
CA ASN A 473 11.68 10.65 -9.18
C ASN A 473 10.21 10.35 -8.83
N GLU A 474 9.71 11.07 -7.83
CA GLU A 474 8.41 10.83 -7.23
C GLU A 474 7.26 11.18 -8.18
N GLU A 475 7.43 12.20 -9.02
CA GLU A 475 6.43 12.54 -10.06
C GLU A 475 6.27 11.39 -11.06
N THR A 476 7.37 10.76 -11.49
CA THR A 476 7.34 9.59 -12.38
C THR A 476 6.70 8.38 -11.71
N CYS A 477 6.94 8.19 -10.41
CA CYS A 477 6.29 7.15 -9.61
C CYS A 477 4.76 7.32 -9.58
N LEU A 478 4.28 8.52 -9.28
CA LEU A 478 2.85 8.83 -9.23
C LEU A 478 2.20 8.85 -10.62
N ASP A 479 2.93 9.29 -11.65
CA ASP A 479 2.52 9.20 -13.05
C ASP A 479 2.36 7.75 -13.50
N PHE A 480 3.29 6.87 -13.09
CA PHE A 480 3.19 5.45 -13.37
C PHE A 480 1.91 4.86 -12.76
N MET A 481 1.60 5.22 -11.51
CA MET A 481 0.38 4.75 -10.83
C MET A 481 -0.89 5.28 -11.49
N ARG A 482 -0.90 6.54 -11.92
CA ARG A 482 -2.01 7.15 -12.63
C ARG A 482 -2.25 6.46 -13.98
N ASP A 483 -1.20 6.34 -14.80
CA ASP A 483 -1.30 5.72 -16.12
C ASP A 483 -1.65 4.22 -16.03
N LYS A 484 -1.16 3.53 -14.98
CA LYS A 484 -1.55 2.16 -14.63
C LYS A 484 -3.03 2.08 -14.26
N ALA A 485 -3.55 3.01 -13.47
CA ALA A 485 -4.98 3.06 -13.12
C ALA A 485 -5.89 3.28 -14.34
N ASP A 486 -5.39 4.02 -15.32
CA ASP A 486 -6.07 4.22 -16.60
C ASP A 486 -6.10 2.98 -17.50
N ALA A 487 -5.10 2.10 -17.36
CA ALA A 487 -5.02 0.85 -18.10
C ALA A 487 -6.19 -0.08 -17.75
N GLN A 488 -6.68 -0.80 -18.74
CA GLN A 488 -7.75 -1.78 -18.60
C GLN A 488 -7.29 -3.11 -19.15
N ILE A 489 -7.49 -4.15 -18.37
CA ILE A 489 -7.42 -5.52 -18.82
C ILE A 489 -8.85 -5.95 -19.14
N THR A 490 -9.11 -6.37 -20.37
CA THR A 490 -10.40 -6.92 -20.78
C THR A 490 -10.23 -8.34 -21.31
N PHE A 491 -11.25 -9.17 -21.11
CA PHE A 491 -11.28 -10.51 -21.70
C PHE A 491 -11.95 -10.43 -23.06
N ASP A 492 -11.25 -10.86 -24.10
CA ASP A 492 -11.81 -11.00 -25.43
C ASP A 492 -12.35 -12.42 -25.60
N GLU A 493 -13.67 -12.55 -25.66
CA GLU A 493 -14.38 -13.82 -25.85
C GLU A 493 -14.02 -14.51 -27.17
N THR A 494 -13.67 -13.74 -28.21
CA THR A 494 -13.36 -14.26 -29.55
C THR A 494 -12.01 -14.97 -29.55
N SER A 495 -10.96 -14.28 -29.08
CA SER A 495 -9.62 -14.84 -29.00
C SER A 495 -9.41 -15.72 -27.75
N ARG A 496 -10.32 -15.64 -26.77
CA ARG A 496 -10.19 -16.23 -25.43
C ARG A 496 -8.90 -15.80 -24.74
N THR A 497 -8.47 -14.57 -25.00
CA THR A 497 -7.28 -13.98 -24.41
C THR A 497 -7.61 -12.72 -23.63
N PHE A 498 -6.65 -12.23 -22.84
CA PHE A 498 -6.76 -10.93 -22.20
C PHE A 498 -6.03 -9.90 -23.06
N ALA A 499 -6.68 -8.75 -23.28
CA ALA A 499 -6.11 -7.59 -23.92
C ALA A 499 -5.88 -6.49 -22.87
N VAL A 500 -4.75 -5.78 -22.98
CA VAL A 500 -4.46 -4.61 -22.16
C VAL A 500 -4.56 -3.35 -23.01
N SER A 501 -5.33 -2.36 -22.57
CA SER A 501 -5.58 -1.13 -23.33
C SER A 501 -4.34 -0.22 -23.43
N ARG A 502 -3.39 -0.38 -22.51
CA ARG A 502 -2.10 0.34 -22.48
C ARG A 502 -0.99 -0.65 -22.20
N ARG A 503 0.16 -0.47 -22.85
CA ARG A 503 1.36 -1.30 -22.64
C ARG A 503 2.43 -0.61 -21.80
N GLN A 504 2.26 0.68 -21.56
CA GLN A 504 3.20 1.53 -20.84
C GLN A 504 2.47 2.49 -19.90
N ALA A 505 3.16 2.90 -18.85
CA ALA A 505 2.75 3.89 -17.87
C ALA A 505 3.97 4.74 -17.52
N ALA A 506 3.87 6.07 -17.56
CA ALA A 506 5.03 6.98 -17.43
C ALA A 506 6.23 6.58 -18.33
N ASN A 507 5.95 6.16 -19.57
CA ASN A 507 6.93 5.60 -20.53
C ASN A 507 7.67 4.31 -20.09
N LEU A 508 7.23 3.68 -19.00
CA LEU A 508 7.76 2.41 -18.50
C LEU A 508 6.82 1.26 -18.90
N PRO A 509 7.34 0.08 -19.30
CA PRO A 509 6.50 -1.03 -19.73
C PRO A 509 5.69 -1.61 -18.56
N LEU A 510 4.39 -1.82 -18.76
CA LEU A 510 3.53 -2.46 -17.78
C LEU A 510 3.83 -3.96 -17.68
N SER A 511 3.69 -4.50 -16.47
CA SER A 511 4.00 -5.88 -16.11
C SER A 511 2.75 -6.57 -15.60
N LEU A 512 2.45 -7.75 -16.12
CA LEU A 512 1.31 -8.58 -15.73
C LEU A 512 1.78 -9.79 -14.91
N GLY A 513 1.11 -10.04 -13.78
CA GLY A 513 1.16 -11.33 -13.09
C GLY A 513 0.02 -12.23 -13.56
N TYR A 514 0.35 -13.38 -14.14
CA TYR A 514 -0.64 -14.34 -14.65
C TYR A 514 -0.14 -15.78 -14.61
N ARG A 515 -0.95 -16.68 -14.05
CA ARG A 515 -0.68 -18.12 -13.96
C ARG A 515 0.66 -18.47 -13.31
N GLY A 516 1.14 -17.63 -12.39
CA GLY A 516 2.42 -17.81 -11.69
C GLY A 516 3.63 -17.34 -12.49
N SER A 517 3.41 -16.58 -13.57
CA SER A 517 4.47 -15.99 -14.39
C SER A 517 4.29 -14.48 -14.51
N ASN A 518 5.40 -13.78 -14.70
CA ASN A 518 5.41 -12.35 -15.02
C ASN A 518 5.64 -12.19 -16.51
N GLN A 519 4.76 -11.43 -17.17
CA GLN A 519 4.78 -11.20 -18.61
C GLN A 519 4.59 -9.72 -18.92
N ALA A 520 5.04 -9.26 -20.09
CA ALA A 520 4.77 -7.91 -20.54
C ALA A 520 3.27 -7.74 -20.84
N ALA A 521 2.74 -6.53 -20.66
CA ALA A 521 1.35 -6.17 -20.94
C ALA A 521 0.99 -6.15 -22.44
#